data_AF-A0A520H7E1-F1
#
_entry.id   AF-A0A520H7E1-F1
#
_cell.length_a   1.000
_cell.length_b   1.000
_cell.length_c   1.000
_cell.angle_alpha   90.00
_cell.angle_beta   90.00
_cell.angle_gamma   90.00
#
_symmetry.space_group_name_H-M   'P 1'
#
loop_
_entity.id
_entity.type
_entity.pdbx_description
1 polymer ?
#
loop_
_entity_poly.entity_id
_entity_poly.type
_entity_poly.pdbx_seq_one_letter_code
_entity_poly.pdbx_strand_id
1 'polypeptide(L)'
;EDISTAVPDIKRMIKGFNIPCIEKDGYEADDVIGALAKQAEKAGFDVFMVTPDKDYGQLVSEHINIYKPPYQGGSLEIMGPKEVCAKWDIENVGQVIDVLGLMGDAVDNIPGIPGVGEKTAAKLLKEYGTLENILDNADKIKGSLGEKIRNGKELAIMSKKLATIIIDVPVEFHEEDFRLKEWNKDVLRDIFTELEFKTAGKRVLGEDIPSTEDQQPANDSGQLDLFGQPVITEKKAIPASTIEDESAYTVVDKNINNTSHQYSLVETPEAIADLLKMLADHTEICFDTETTNIDANLAELVGLSFSVKPGEGYYIPCPAERAATDAILLQCKPLFDDESKTWIGQNLKYDLLVLKWYNVDIKGNTFDTMLAHYVIEPDGKR
;
A
#
# COMPACT_ATOMS: atom_id res chain seq x y z
N GLU A 1 5.33 4.70 23.49
CA GLU A 1 5.16 3.91 22.26
C GLU A 1 5.05 4.87 21.09
N ASP A 2 5.71 4.53 19.98
CA ASP A 2 5.89 5.42 18.83
C ASP A 2 4.56 5.85 18.16
N ILE A 3 3.50 5.06 18.35
CA ILE A 3 2.15 5.39 17.87
C ILE A 3 1.58 6.57 18.67
N SER A 4 1.71 6.58 20.00
CA SER A 4 1.16 7.66 20.83
C SER A 4 1.79 9.00 20.53
N THR A 5 3.07 9.02 20.12
CA THR A 5 3.78 10.24 19.72
C THR A 5 3.28 10.81 18.39
N ALA A 6 2.69 10.00 17.51
CA ALA A 6 2.17 10.44 16.23
C ALA A 6 0.72 10.99 16.30
N VAL A 7 -0.04 10.64 17.35
CA VAL A 7 -1.45 11.06 17.51
C VAL A 7 -1.63 12.59 17.43
N PRO A 8 -0.80 13.44 18.07
CA PRO A 8 -0.92 14.88 17.94
C PRO A 8 -0.81 15.38 16.49
N ASP A 9 0.12 14.82 15.71
CA ASP A 9 0.33 15.20 14.31
C ASP A 9 -0.80 14.71 13.41
N ILE A 10 -1.33 13.51 13.66
CA ILE A 10 -2.54 13.02 12.98
C ILE A 10 -3.71 13.98 13.22
N LYS A 11 -3.93 14.43 14.47
CA LYS A 11 -4.97 15.41 14.79
C LYS A 11 -4.72 16.76 14.11
N ARG A 12 -3.46 17.22 14.04
CA ARG A 12 -3.09 18.44 13.29
C ARG A 12 -3.45 18.31 11.81
N MET A 13 -3.14 17.18 11.19
CA MET A 13 -3.47 16.90 9.79
C MET A 13 -4.98 16.86 9.54
N ILE A 14 -5.74 16.12 10.37
CA ILE A 14 -7.22 16.03 10.26
C ILE A 14 -7.86 17.42 10.35
N LYS A 15 -7.38 18.26 11.29
CA LYS A 15 -7.80 19.67 11.39
C LYS A 15 -7.39 20.49 10.18
N GLY A 16 -6.22 20.24 9.59
CA GLY A 16 -5.78 20.84 8.33
C GLY A 16 -6.70 20.52 7.15
N PHE A 17 -7.27 19.31 7.11
CA PHE A 17 -8.35 18.94 6.18
C PHE A 17 -9.71 19.55 6.51
N ASN A 18 -9.81 20.37 7.57
CA ASN A 18 -11.05 20.92 8.11
C ASN A 18 -12.09 19.85 8.48
N ILE A 19 -11.61 18.69 8.94
CA ILE A 19 -12.45 17.62 9.48
C ILE A 19 -12.53 17.80 11.01
N PRO A 20 -13.74 17.80 11.61
CA PRO A 20 -13.88 17.96 13.05
C PRO A 20 -13.28 16.76 13.81
N CYS A 21 -12.50 17.04 14.86
CA CYS A 21 -12.06 16.03 15.82
C CYS A 21 -12.86 16.21 17.11
N ILE A 22 -13.64 15.19 17.49
CA ILE A 22 -14.49 15.21 18.67
C ILE A 22 -13.97 14.19 19.67
N GLU A 23 -13.80 14.64 20.91
CA GLU A 23 -13.25 13.83 22.00
C GLU A 23 -14.08 14.09 23.26
N LYS A 24 -14.36 13.04 24.02
CA LYS A 24 -15.05 13.14 25.29
C LYS A 24 -14.38 12.27 26.34
N ASP A 25 -13.92 12.91 27.41
CA ASP A 25 -13.31 12.21 28.54
C ASP A 25 -14.32 11.24 29.19
N GLY A 26 -13.86 10.03 29.48
CA GLY A 26 -14.66 8.96 30.07
C GLY A 26 -15.51 8.14 29.09
N TYR A 27 -15.40 8.38 27.78
CA TYR A 27 -16.11 7.64 26.73
C TYR A 27 -15.14 7.18 25.64
N GLU A 28 -15.47 6.07 24.99
CA GLU A 28 -14.70 5.56 23.86
C GLU A 28 -15.11 6.26 22.56
N ALA A 29 -14.27 6.15 21.52
CA ALA A 29 -14.59 6.73 20.22
C ALA A 29 -15.89 6.15 19.65
N ASP A 30 -16.16 4.88 19.93
CA ASP A 30 -17.34 4.16 19.46
C ASP A 30 -18.63 4.72 20.07
N ASP A 31 -18.58 5.10 21.35
CA ASP A 31 -19.67 5.79 22.04
C ASP A 31 -19.93 7.17 21.43
N VAL A 32 -18.87 7.94 21.19
CA VAL A 32 -18.98 9.28 20.59
C VAL A 32 -19.60 9.18 19.18
N ILE A 33 -19.14 8.23 18.37
CA ILE A 33 -19.67 8.02 17.02
C ILE A 33 -21.12 7.52 17.09
N GLY A 34 -21.43 6.58 17.98
CA GLY A 34 -22.79 6.07 18.17
C GLY A 34 -23.79 7.15 18.58
N ALA A 35 -23.41 8.01 19.52
CA ALA A 35 -24.23 9.15 19.94
C ALA A 35 -24.46 10.15 18.79
N LEU A 36 -23.39 10.55 18.09
CA LEU A 36 -23.50 11.50 16.96
C LEU A 36 -24.29 10.92 15.79
N ALA A 37 -24.09 9.64 15.45
CA ALA A 37 -24.82 8.97 14.39
C ALA A 37 -26.33 8.97 14.68
N LYS A 38 -26.73 8.68 15.91
CA LYS A 38 -28.15 8.71 16.33
C LYS A 38 -28.73 10.12 16.38
N GLN A 39 -27.93 11.13 16.70
CA GLN A 39 -28.37 12.53 16.65
C GLN A 39 -28.54 13.02 15.19
N ALA A 40 -27.59 12.68 14.31
CA ALA A 40 -27.65 13.02 12.88
C ALA A 40 -28.81 12.32 12.16
N GLU A 41 -29.07 11.04 12.44
CA GLU A 41 -30.24 10.31 11.95
C GLU A 41 -31.55 11.04 12.34
N LYS A 42 -31.68 11.48 13.59
CA LYS A 42 -32.86 12.24 14.05
C LYS A 42 -33.01 13.60 13.35
N ALA A 43 -31.90 14.19 12.91
CA ALA A 43 -31.90 15.40 12.12
C ALA A 43 -32.19 15.15 10.62
N GLY A 44 -32.36 13.90 10.20
CA GLY A 44 -32.75 13.51 8.84
C GLY A 44 -31.58 13.24 7.89
N PHE A 45 -30.37 12.99 8.41
CA PHE A 45 -29.20 12.68 7.59
C PHE A 45 -28.99 11.18 7.42
N ASP A 46 -28.50 10.79 6.24
CA ASP A 46 -27.90 9.49 6.02
C ASP A 46 -26.45 9.48 6.55
N VAL A 47 -26.16 8.57 7.46
CA VAL A 47 -24.88 8.45 8.17
C VAL A 47 -24.14 7.20 7.70
N PHE A 48 -22.87 7.38 7.36
CA PHE A 48 -21.95 6.30 7.03
C PHE A 48 -20.83 6.23 8.06
N MET A 49 -20.86 5.19 8.90
CA MET A 49 -19.83 4.93 9.91
C MET A 49 -18.69 4.16 9.26
N VAL A 50 -17.52 4.79 9.12
CA VAL A 50 -16.34 4.19 8.48
C VAL A 50 -15.53 3.43 9.52
N THR A 51 -15.73 2.12 9.61
CA THR A 51 -15.04 1.27 10.59
C THR A 51 -14.98 -0.20 10.16
N PRO A 52 -13.88 -0.92 10.43
CA PRO A 52 -13.84 -2.37 10.27
C PRO A 52 -14.58 -3.10 11.40
N ASP A 53 -14.81 -2.42 12.52
CA ASP A 53 -15.35 -2.96 13.76
C ASP A 53 -16.78 -3.50 13.56
N LYS A 54 -17.02 -4.68 14.12
CA LYS A 54 -18.27 -5.41 14.01
C LYS A 54 -19.29 -4.95 15.06
N ASP A 55 -18.85 -4.31 16.14
CA ASP A 55 -19.71 -3.88 17.25
C ASP A 55 -20.68 -2.79 16.82
N TYR A 56 -20.28 -1.97 15.85
CA TYR A 56 -21.11 -0.97 15.17
C TYR A 56 -22.33 -1.56 14.47
N GLY A 57 -22.37 -2.88 14.26
CA GLY A 57 -23.55 -3.59 13.76
C GLY A 57 -24.79 -3.32 14.62
N GLN A 58 -24.63 -3.00 15.91
CA GLN A 58 -25.74 -2.65 16.81
C GLN A 58 -26.37 -1.28 16.52
N LEU A 59 -25.67 -0.39 15.80
CA LEU A 59 -26.10 1.00 15.57
C LEU A 59 -26.84 1.21 14.26
N VAL A 60 -26.71 0.28 13.30
CA VAL A 60 -27.28 0.43 11.95
C VAL A 60 -28.80 0.55 11.97
N SER A 61 -29.33 1.32 11.03
CA SER A 61 -30.75 1.62 10.89
C SER A 61 -31.08 1.93 9.42
N GLU A 62 -32.27 2.44 9.13
CA GLU A 62 -32.63 2.85 7.76
C GLU A 62 -31.69 3.94 7.21
N HIS A 63 -31.28 4.87 8.07
CA HIS A 63 -30.40 5.99 7.72
C HIS A 63 -28.97 5.86 8.24
N ILE A 64 -28.62 4.80 8.98
CA ILE A 64 -27.26 4.58 9.50
C ILE A 64 -26.69 3.29 8.93
N ASN A 65 -25.58 3.39 8.22
CA ASN A 65 -24.91 2.26 7.57
C ASN A 65 -23.43 2.18 7.99
N ILE A 66 -22.87 0.97 8.03
CA ILE A 66 -21.42 0.76 8.13
C ILE A 66 -20.83 0.84 6.73
N TYR A 67 -19.73 1.57 6.59
CA TYR A 67 -19.00 1.73 5.33
C TYR A 67 -17.58 1.19 5.48
N LYS A 68 -17.20 0.24 4.61
CA LYS A 68 -15.84 -0.30 4.55
C LYS A 68 -15.22 0.03 3.19
N PRO A 69 -14.22 0.93 3.14
CA PRO A 69 -13.58 1.30 1.89
C PRO A 69 -12.86 0.09 1.27
N PRO A 70 -12.75 0.03 -0.06
CA PRO A 70 -12.01 -1.04 -0.73
C PRO A 70 -10.54 -1.01 -0.30
N TYR A 71 -10.00 -2.18 0.05
CA TYR A 71 -8.61 -2.35 0.44
C TYR A 71 -7.94 -3.41 -0.44
N GLN A 72 -6.76 -3.11 -0.99
CA GLN A 72 -5.94 -4.04 -1.80
C GLN A 72 -6.69 -4.80 -2.91
N GLY A 73 -7.59 -4.12 -3.63
CA GLY A 73 -8.39 -4.72 -4.71
C GLY A 73 -9.67 -5.46 -4.25
N GLY A 74 -10.03 -5.34 -2.97
CA GLY A 74 -11.34 -5.74 -2.46
C GLY A 74 -12.48 -4.84 -2.97
N SER A 75 -13.72 -5.34 -2.86
CA SER A 75 -14.92 -4.58 -3.19
C SER A 75 -15.34 -3.66 -2.05
N LEU A 76 -15.94 -2.53 -2.40
CA LEU A 76 -16.66 -1.66 -1.47
C LEU A 76 -17.77 -2.45 -0.75
N GLU A 77 -17.84 -2.35 0.58
CA GLU A 77 -18.89 -2.99 1.39
C GLU A 77 -19.66 -1.92 2.18
N ILE A 78 -20.98 -1.86 1.97
CA ILE A 78 -21.91 -1.03 2.75
C ILE A 78 -22.87 -1.98 3.44
N MET A 79 -22.99 -1.89 4.76
CA MET A 79 -23.85 -2.75 5.55
C MET A 79 -24.93 -1.94 6.25
N GLY A 80 -26.18 -2.18 5.87
CA GLY A 80 -27.35 -1.72 6.61
C GLY A 80 -27.95 -2.84 7.47
N PRO A 81 -29.19 -2.66 7.96
CA PRO A 81 -29.85 -3.63 8.83
C PRO A 81 -29.96 -5.04 8.24
N LYS A 82 -30.25 -5.15 6.94
CA LYS A 82 -30.44 -6.46 6.28
C LYS A 82 -29.12 -7.22 6.18
N GLU A 83 -28.06 -6.53 5.80
CA GLU A 83 -26.72 -7.09 5.63
C GLU A 83 -26.14 -7.52 6.97
N VAL A 84 -26.33 -6.71 8.02
CA VAL A 84 -25.94 -7.05 9.40
C VAL A 84 -26.73 -8.26 9.91
N CYS A 85 -28.06 -8.26 9.75
CA CYS A 85 -28.89 -9.40 10.17
C CYS A 85 -28.50 -10.70 9.44
N ALA A 86 -28.24 -10.62 8.13
CA ALA A 86 -27.80 -11.78 7.34
C ALA A 86 -26.40 -12.28 7.76
N LYS A 87 -25.47 -11.37 8.06
CA LYS A 87 -24.11 -11.72 8.47
C LYS A 87 -24.09 -12.47 9.80
N TRP A 88 -24.87 -12.00 10.77
CA TRP A 88 -24.93 -12.57 12.12
C TRP A 88 -25.98 -13.67 12.28
N ASP A 89 -26.76 -13.95 11.24
CA ASP A 89 -27.88 -14.89 11.25
C ASP A 89 -28.91 -14.57 12.36
N ILE A 90 -29.27 -13.28 12.48
CA ILE A 90 -30.20 -12.72 13.48
C ILE A 90 -31.41 -12.05 12.80
N GLU A 91 -32.48 -11.80 13.57
CA GLU A 91 -33.72 -11.18 13.07
C GLU A 91 -33.71 -9.64 13.21
N ASN A 92 -33.07 -9.12 14.25
CA ASN A 92 -33.00 -7.70 14.56
C ASN A 92 -31.56 -7.29 14.89
N VAL A 93 -31.14 -6.11 14.42
CA VAL A 93 -29.81 -5.52 14.67
C VAL A 93 -29.50 -5.34 16.16
N GLY A 94 -30.52 -5.14 17.01
CA GLY A 94 -30.37 -5.10 18.46
C GLY A 94 -29.93 -6.44 19.08
N GLN A 95 -30.00 -7.54 18.34
CA GLN A 95 -29.48 -8.84 18.79
C GLN A 95 -27.96 -8.96 18.60
N VAL A 96 -27.29 -8.02 17.91
CA VAL A 96 -25.82 -8.03 17.79
C VAL A 96 -25.14 -8.02 19.17
N ILE A 97 -25.61 -7.16 20.08
CA ILE A 97 -25.11 -7.12 21.47
C ILE A 97 -25.42 -8.41 22.24
N ASP A 98 -26.52 -9.09 21.92
CA ASP A 98 -26.85 -10.37 22.54
C ASP A 98 -25.92 -11.48 22.04
N VAL A 99 -25.59 -11.49 20.74
CA VAL A 99 -24.61 -12.42 20.17
C VAL A 99 -23.25 -12.22 20.83
N LEU A 100 -22.78 -10.97 20.91
CA LEU A 100 -21.50 -10.62 21.56
C LEU A 100 -21.51 -10.96 23.05
N GLY A 101 -22.63 -10.73 23.75
CA GLY A 101 -22.79 -11.14 25.14
C GLY A 101 -22.69 -12.66 25.36
N LEU A 102 -23.21 -13.46 24.42
CA LEU A 102 -23.16 -14.92 24.49
C LEU A 102 -21.79 -15.49 24.08
N MET A 103 -21.23 -15.02 22.98
CA MET A 103 -20.01 -15.61 22.40
C MET A 103 -18.71 -14.97 22.90
N GLY A 104 -18.79 -13.73 23.37
CA GLY A 104 -17.63 -12.91 23.73
C GLY A 104 -16.94 -12.27 22.54
N ASP A 105 -15.86 -11.54 22.83
CA ASP A 105 -14.96 -10.97 21.84
C ASP A 105 -13.52 -11.10 22.31
N ALA A 106 -12.72 -11.85 21.56
CA ALA A 106 -11.31 -12.01 21.90
C ALA A 106 -10.48 -10.74 21.62
N VAL A 107 -10.93 -9.88 20.69
CA VAL A 107 -10.22 -8.64 20.33
C VAL A 107 -10.33 -7.64 21.48
N ASP A 108 -11.54 -7.47 22.03
CA ASP A 108 -11.84 -6.54 23.12
C ASP A 108 -11.79 -7.20 24.50
N ASN A 109 -11.23 -8.41 24.58
CA ASN A 109 -11.08 -9.18 25.82
C ASN A 109 -12.42 -9.38 26.58
N ILE A 110 -13.51 -9.50 25.84
CA ILE A 110 -14.86 -9.80 26.33
C ILE A 110 -15.02 -11.32 26.44
N PRO A 111 -15.27 -11.88 27.64
CA PRO A 111 -15.17 -13.32 27.85
C PRO A 111 -16.32 -14.15 27.26
N GLY A 112 -17.54 -13.62 27.23
CA GLY A 112 -18.74 -14.37 26.83
C GLY A 112 -19.01 -15.60 27.71
N ILE A 113 -19.78 -16.55 27.18
CA ILE A 113 -20.02 -17.86 27.82
C ILE A 113 -19.04 -18.89 27.23
N PRO A 114 -18.16 -19.49 28.05
CA PRO A 114 -17.20 -20.47 27.56
C PRO A 114 -17.84 -21.63 26.78
N GLY A 115 -17.47 -21.74 25.51
CA GLY A 115 -17.94 -22.79 24.62
C GLY A 115 -19.35 -22.57 24.05
N VAL A 116 -19.83 -21.32 24.05
CA VAL A 116 -20.90 -20.82 23.17
C VAL A 116 -20.23 -19.96 22.11
N GLY A 117 -20.41 -20.31 20.83
CA GLY A 117 -19.89 -19.52 19.70
C GLY A 117 -21.02 -18.90 18.89
N GLU A 118 -20.66 -18.06 17.92
CA GLU A 118 -21.58 -17.29 17.05
C GLU A 118 -22.80 -18.09 16.56
N LYS A 119 -22.59 -19.24 15.90
CA LYS A 119 -23.69 -20.08 15.37
C LYS A 119 -24.64 -20.61 16.45
N THR A 120 -24.11 -20.84 17.66
CA THR A 120 -24.92 -21.31 18.79
C THR A 120 -25.70 -20.15 19.39
N ALA A 121 -25.08 -18.97 19.51
CA ALA A 121 -25.73 -17.74 19.94
C ALA A 121 -26.88 -17.37 18.99
N ALA A 122 -26.64 -17.32 17.68
CA ALA A 122 -27.66 -17.04 16.66
C ALA A 122 -28.86 -18.00 16.75
N LYS A 123 -28.60 -19.31 16.90
CA LYS A 123 -29.66 -20.31 17.06
C LYS A 123 -30.52 -20.06 18.31
N LEU A 124 -29.89 -19.75 19.44
CA LEU A 124 -30.61 -19.46 20.68
C LEU A 124 -31.42 -18.17 20.57
N LEU A 125 -30.88 -17.15 19.90
CA LEU A 125 -31.56 -15.88 19.71
C LEU A 125 -32.76 -15.98 18.76
N LYS A 126 -32.71 -16.87 17.75
CA LYS A 126 -33.89 -17.22 16.96
C LYS A 126 -35.00 -17.90 17.76
N GLU A 127 -34.64 -18.68 18.78
CA GLU A 127 -35.61 -19.42 19.59
C GLU A 127 -36.19 -18.59 20.74
N TYR A 128 -35.37 -17.74 21.38
CA TYR A 128 -35.72 -17.02 22.61
C TYR A 128 -35.76 -15.49 22.44
N GLY A 129 -35.30 -14.95 21.33
CA GLY A 129 -35.33 -13.52 21.02
C GLY A 129 -34.16 -12.72 21.60
N THR A 130 -34.01 -12.68 22.93
CA THR A 130 -33.00 -11.84 23.61
C THR A 130 -32.10 -12.65 24.53
N LEU A 131 -30.94 -12.10 24.91
CA LEU A 131 -30.06 -12.71 25.92
C LEU A 131 -30.81 -12.97 27.22
N GLU A 132 -31.59 -11.99 27.70
CA GLU A 132 -32.34 -12.11 28.95
C GLU A 132 -33.32 -13.28 28.91
N ASN A 133 -34.06 -13.43 27.80
CA ASN A 133 -34.99 -14.54 27.63
C ASN A 133 -34.28 -15.91 27.60
N ILE A 134 -33.08 -15.98 27.02
CA ILE A 134 -32.24 -17.20 27.04
C ILE A 134 -31.85 -17.55 28.48
N LEU A 135 -31.41 -16.55 29.25
CA LEU A 135 -30.96 -16.71 30.63
C LEU A 135 -32.12 -17.07 31.58
N ASP A 136 -33.32 -16.55 31.32
CA ASP A 136 -34.53 -16.86 32.11
C ASP A 136 -35.12 -18.23 31.76
N ASN A 137 -34.86 -18.74 30.56
CA ASN A 137 -35.27 -20.09 30.14
C ASN A 137 -34.12 -21.11 30.18
N ALA A 138 -33.00 -20.78 30.82
CA ALA A 138 -31.80 -21.63 30.83
C ALA A 138 -32.04 -23.05 31.39
N ASP A 139 -33.03 -23.21 32.29
CA ASP A 139 -33.43 -24.52 32.84
C ASP A 139 -34.13 -25.44 31.83
N LYS A 140 -34.73 -24.87 30.77
CA LYS A 140 -35.42 -25.62 29.70
C LYS A 140 -34.44 -26.10 28.63
N ILE A 141 -33.24 -25.51 28.56
CA ILE A 141 -32.21 -25.85 27.61
C ILE A 141 -31.52 -27.14 28.09
N LYS A 142 -31.73 -28.23 27.36
CA LYS A 142 -31.21 -29.56 27.73
C LYS A 142 -29.75 -29.73 27.33
N GLY A 143 -29.03 -30.58 28.07
CA GLY A 143 -27.66 -31.02 27.75
C GLY A 143 -26.58 -30.05 28.23
N SER A 144 -25.36 -30.28 27.75
CA SER A 144 -24.17 -29.52 28.17
C SER A 144 -24.24 -28.02 27.83
N LEU A 145 -25.02 -27.64 26.82
CA LEU A 145 -25.24 -26.24 26.47
C LEU A 145 -26.03 -25.49 27.57
N GLY A 146 -27.08 -26.10 28.11
CA GLY A 146 -27.86 -25.49 29.19
C GLY A 146 -27.05 -25.32 30.48
N GLU A 147 -26.16 -26.28 30.79
CA GLU A 147 -25.24 -26.14 31.93
C GLU A 147 -24.26 -24.97 31.75
N LYS A 148 -23.70 -24.81 30.55
CA LYS A 148 -22.83 -23.66 30.23
C LYS A 148 -23.56 -22.33 30.39
N ILE A 149 -24.79 -22.22 29.89
CA ILE A 149 -25.59 -20.99 29.98
C ILE A 149 -25.91 -20.66 31.45
N ARG A 150 -26.30 -21.66 32.25
CA ARG A 150 -26.55 -21.48 33.69
C ARG A 150 -25.32 -21.02 34.44
N ASN A 151 -24.16 -21.63 34.18
CA ASN A 151 -22.90 -21.28 34.83
C ASN A 151 -22.32 -19.94 34.34
N GLY A 152 -22.60 -19.56 33.08
CA GLY A 152 -22.09 -18.35 32.44
C GLY A 152 -23.03 -17.14 32.51
N LYS A 153 -24.13 -17.20 33.28
CA LYS A 153 -25.16 -16.15 33.31
C LYS A 153 -24.59 -14.76 33.62
N GLU A 154 -23.79 -14.65 34.67
CA GLU A 154 -23.20 -13.37 35.09
C GLU A 154 -22.18 -12.84 34.07
N LEU A 155 -21.38 -13.74 33.49
CA LEU A 155 -20.41 -13.40 32.45
C LEU A 155 -21.10 -12.89 31.19
N ALA A 156 -22.22 -13.49 30.79
CA ALA A 156 -22.97 -13.07 29.61
C ALA A 156 -23.56 -11.67 29.79
N ILE A 157 -24.14 -11.38 30.96
CA ILE A 157 -24.70 -10.06 31.28
C ILE A 157 -23.60 -9.01 31.30
N MET A 158 -22.46 -9.31 31.93
CA MET A 158 -21.28 -8.43 31.92
C MET A 158 -20.77 -8.21 30.49
N SER A 159 -20.64 -9.28 29.70
CA SER A 159 -20.12 -9.22 28.33
C SER A 159 -21.02 -8.39 27.42
N LYS A 160 -22.35 -8.57 27.53
CA LYS A 160 -23.32 -7.73 26.82
C LYS A 160 -23.15 -6.26 27.19
N LYS A 161 -22.97 -5.95 28.49
CA LYS A 161 -22.76 -4.58 28.95
C LYS A 161 -21.48 -3.97 28.38
N LEU A 162 -20.39 -4.72 28.31
CA LEU A 162 -19.12 -4.25 27.75
C LEU A 162 -19.20 -4.02 26.24
N ALA A 163 -19.92 -4.90 25.51
CA ALA A 163 -20.12 -4.77 24.06
C ALA A 163 -21.19 -3.73 23.66
N THR A 164 -21.91 -3.14 24.62
CA THR A 164 -22.98 -2.18 24.33
C THR A 164 -22.38 -0.79 24.16
N ILE A 165 -22.52 -0.22 22.96
CA ILE A 165 -22.10 1.16 22.67
C ILE A 165 -23.06 2.14 23.35
N ILE A 166 -22.49 3.10 24.06
CA ILE A 166 -23.22 4.13 24.79
C ILE A 166 -23.66 5.23 23.81
N ILE A 167 -24.96 5.41 23.63
CA ILE A 167 -25.53 6.37 22.66
C ILE A 167 -25.97 7.71 23.29
N ASP A 168 -25.83 7.86 24.60
CA ASP A 168 -26.19 9.06 25.37
C ASP A 168 -24.96 9.84 25.87
N VAL A 169 -23.89 9.83 25.07
CA VAL A 169 -22.70 10.65 25.33
C VAL A 169 -23.05 12.14 25.29
N PRO A 170 -22.57 12.97 26.24
CA PRO A 170 -22.83 14.40 26.27
C PRO A 170 -21.96 15.16 25.26
N VAL A 171 -22.26 14.91 23.99
CA VAL A 171 -21.79 15.58 22.76
C VAL A 171 -23.01 16.02 21.95
N GLU A 172 -22.90 17.10 21.20
CA GLU A 172 -24.00 17.67 20.43
C GLU A 172 -23.65 17.69 18.94
N PHE A 173 -24.57 17.20 18.11
CA PHE A 173 -24.47 17.28 16.67
C PHE A 173 -24.95 18.64 16.15
N HIS A 174 -24.04 19.39 15.55
CA HIS A 174 -24.33 20.63 14.85
C HIS A 174 -23.95 20.50 13.37
N GLU A 175 -24.92 20.60 12.47
CA GLU A 175 -24.71 20.41 11.03
C GLU A 175 -23.54 21.24 10.46
N GLU A 176 -23.43 22.51 10.85
CA GLU A 176 -22.41 23.44 10.33
C GLU A 176 -20.97 23.00 10.67
N ASP A 177 -20.78 22.23 11.74
CA ASP A 177 -19.46 21.73 12.13
C ASP A 177 -18.99 20.61 11.18
N PHE A 178 -19.92 19.81 10.67
CA PHE A 178 -19.66 18.64 9.81
C PHE A 178 -19.80 18.92 8.31
N ARG A 179 -20.13 20.16 7.91
CA ARG A 179 -20.15 20.53 6.50
C ARG A 179 -18.76 20.45 5.88
N LEU A 180 -18.71 19.98 4.63
CA LEU A 180 -17.49 19.95 3.84
C LEU A 180 -16.97 21.37 3.63
N LYS A 181 -15.72 21.60 4.03
CA LYS A 181 -15.01 22.88 3.94
C LYS A 181 -13.78 22.69 3.08
N GLU A 182 -13.36 23.76 2.41
CA GLU A 182 -12.08 23.79 1.69
C GLU A 182 -10.93 23.48 2.63
N TRP A 183 -9.93 22.74 2.18
CA TRP A 183 -8.79 22.37 3.02
C TRP A 183 -7.93 23.59 3.38
N ASN A 184 -7.36 23.58 4.59
CA ASN A 184 -6.36 24.57 4.97
C ASN A 184 -4.99 24.16 4.40
N LYS A 185 -4.77 24.51 3.12
CA LYS A 185 -3.55 24.16 2.39
C LYS A 185 -2.27 24.66 3.05
N ASP A 186 -2.33 25.83 3.70
CA ASP A 186 -1.16 26.41 4.37
C ASP A 186 -0.76 25.59 5.60
N VAL A 187 -1.72 25.25 6.46
CA VAL A 187 -1.48 24.38 7.62
C VAL A 187 -1.00 22.99 7.17
N LEU A 188 -1.61 22.42 6.12
CA LEU A 188 -1.19 21.12 5.60
C LEU A 188 0.22 21.15 5.02
N ARG A 189 0.60 22.23 4.31
CA ARG A 189 1.95 22.41 3.77
C ARG A 189 2.99 22.47 4.88
N ASP A 190 2.71 23.22 5.95
CA ASP A 190 3.62 23.32 7.10
C ASP A 190 3.82 21.96 7.77
N ILE A 191 2.72 21.21 8.00
CA ILE A 191 2.78 19.87 8.61
C ILE A 191 3.56 18.89 7.72
N PHE A 192 3.27 18.84 6.41
CA PHE A 192 3.98 17.93 5.51
C PHE A 192 5.45 18.29 5.32
N THR A 193 5.81 19.57 5.44
CA THR A 193 7.21 20.02 5.43
C THR A 193 7.93 19.54 6.69
N GLU A 194 7.32 19.77 7.86
CA GLU A 194 7.86 19.37 9.17
C GLU A 194 8.06 17.85 9.28
N LEU A 195 7.11 17.07 8.76
CA LEU A 195 7.14 15.60 8.77
C LEU A 195 7.86 14.98 7.56
N GLU A 196 8.39 15.80 6.65
CA GLU A 196 9.05 15.37 5.41
C GLU A 196 8.20 14.48 4.49
N PHE A 197 6.86 14.64 4.53
CA PHE A 197 5.90 13.90 3.72
C PHE A 197 5.77 14.43 2.28
N LYS A 198 6.91 14.57 1.59
CA LYS A 198 7.01 15.20 0.26
C LYS A 198 6.09 14.57 -0.78
N THR A 199 6.12 13.24 -0.92
CA THR A 199 5.30 12.51 -1.90
C THR A 199 3.81 12.60 -1.55
N ALA A 200 3.46 12.43 -0.28
CA ALA A 200 2.08 12.45 0.16
C ALA A 200 1.47 13.85 0.02
N GLY A 201 2.17 14.90 0.41
CA GLY A 201 1.66 16.25 0.27
C GLY A 201 1.72 16.77 -1.16
N LYS A 202 2.63 16.31 -2.03
CA LYS A 202 2.53 16.56 -3.49
C LYS A 202 1.24 15.96 -4.05
N ARG A 203 0.92 14.71 -3.68
CA ARG A 203 -0.31 14.04 -4.10
C ARG A 203 -1.57 14.74 -3.58
N VAL A 204 -1.53 15.26 -2.36
CA VAL A 204 -2.69 15.91 -1.71
C VAL A 204 -2.85 17.37 -2.18
N LEU A 205 -1.78 18.17 -2.19
CA LEU A 205 -1.84 19.61 -2.46
C LEU A 205 -1.66 19.96 -3.94
N GLY A 206 -1.11 19.05 -4.75
CA GLY A 206 -0.80 19.29 -6.17
C GLY A 206 0.43 20.18 -6.41
N GLU A 207 1.18 20.50 -5.35
CA GLU A 207 2.35 21.39 -5.37
C GLU A 207 3.56 20.67 -4.75
N ASP A 208 4.77 20.99 -5.20
CA ASP A 208 5.98 20.49 -4.57
C ASP A 208 6.13 21.10 -3.16
N ILE A 209 6.42 20.24 -2.17
CA ILE A 209 6.62 20.68 -0.79
C ILE A 209 8.07 21.10 -0.61
N PRO A 210 8.33 22.34 -0.13
CA PRO A 210 9.70 22.80 0.13
C PRO A 210 10.36 21.93 1.19
N SER A 211 11.67 21.70 1.07
CA SER A 211 12.41 20.97 2.10
C SER A 211 12.67 21.90 3.30
N THR A 212 12.78 21.34 4.51
CA THR A 212 13.26 22.08 5.68
C THR A 212 14.65 22.70 5.47
N GLU A 213 15.46 22.14 4.56
CA GLU A 213 16.73 22.72 4.09
C GLU A 213 16.56 23.98 3.22
N ASP A 214 15.39 24.18 2.59
CA ASP A 214 15.10 25.34 1.73
C ASP A 214 14.64 26.58 2.54
N GLN A 215 14.42 26.44 3.85
CA GLN A 215 14.00 27.52 4.74
C GLN A 215 15.11 27.98 5.70
N GLN A 216 16.35 28.13 5.20
CA GLN A 216 17.25 29.10 5.83
C GLN A 216 16.86 30.51 5.38
N PRO A 217 16.69 31.48 6.29
CA PRO A 217 16.56 32.87 5.89
C PRO A 217 17.78 33.22 5.04
N ALA A 218 17.56 33.91 3.93
CA ALA A 218 18.59 34.42 3.05
C ALA A 218 19.58 35.29 3.84
N ASN A 219 20.57 34.65 4.45
CA ASN A 219 21.82 35.29 4.77
C ASN A 219 22.52 35.46 3.43
N ASP A 220 22.59 36.72 3.04
CA ASP A 220 23.35 37.25 1.93
C ASP A 220 24.82 36.84 2.07
N SER A 221 25.14 35.64 1.59
CA SER A 221 26.49 35.21 1.31
C SER A 221 26.45 34.42 0.00
N GLY A 222 26.51 35.17 -1.10
CA GLY A 222 26.64 34.60 -2.43
C GLY A 222 27.77 33.57 -2.48
N GLN A 223 27.45 32.39 -2.99
CA GLN A 223 28.43 31.34 -3.24
C GLN A 223 29.44 31.86 -4.27
N LEU A 224 30.67 32.10 -3.82
CA LEU A 224 31.80 32.42 -4.68
C LEU A 224 32.37 31.11 -5.24
N ASP A 225 32.72 31.10 -6.53
CA ASP A 225 33.50 30.03 -7.13
C ASP A 225 34.89 29.94 -6.47
N LEU A 226 35.63 28.84 -6.68
CA LEU A 226 36.96 28.54 -6.11
C LEU A 226 38.03 29.62 -6.41
N PHE A 227 37.71 30.59 -7.28
CA PHE A 227 38.53 31.76 -7.61
C PHE A 227 37.90 33.12 -7.23
N GLY A 228 36.87 33.14 -6.39
CA GLY A 228 36.36 34.36 -5.75
C GLY A 228 35.50 35.27 -6.62
N GLN A 229 34.81 34.74 -7.65
CA GLN A 229 33.85 35.52 -8.45
C GLN A 229 32.40 35.08 -8.18
N PRO A 230 31.44 36.03 -8.16
CA PRO A 230 30.03 35.73 -7.97
C PRO A 230 29.45 35.00 -9.19
N VAL A 231 28.90 33.81 -8.96
CA VAL A 231 28.19 33.04 -9.99
C VAL A 231 26.73 33.49 -10.01
N ILE A 232 26.29 34.13 -11.08
CA ILE A 232 24.88 34.43 -11.32
C ILE A 232 24.27 33.22 -12.03
N THR A 233 23.54 32.39 -11.29
CA THR A 233 22.78 31.28 -11.88
C THR A 233 21.41 31.79 -12.32
N GLU A 234 21.25 32.12 -13.60
CA GLU A 234 19.94 32.40 -14.19
C GLU A 234 19.08 31.12 -14.17
N LYS A 235 18.02 31.11 -13.36
CA LYS A 235 16.98 30.07 -13.42
C LYS A 235 16.23 30.18 -14.75
N LYS A 236 16.53 29.27 -15.67
CA LYS A 236 15.76 29.06 -16.90
C LYS A 236 14.47 28.31 -16.55
N ALA A 237 13.33 28.97 -16.73
CA ALA A 237 12.01 28.36 -16.57
C ALA A 237 11.79 27.27 -17.62
N ILE A 238 11.38 26.08 -17.17
CA ILE A 238 10.89 24.99 -18.03
C ILE A 238 9.35 25.17 -18.12
N PRO A 239 8.73 25.10 -19.31
CA PRO A 239 7.29 25.26 -19.42
C PRO A 239 6.56 24.07 -18.82
N ALA A 240 5.44 24.34 -18.15
CA ALA A 240 4.51 23.35 -17.62
C ALA A 240 4.00 22.42 -18.73
N SER A 241 4.31 21.13 -18.63
CA SER A 241 3.62 20.09 -19.38
C SER A 241 2.32 19.74 -18.66
N THR A 242 1.23 19.82 -19.40
CA THR A 242 -0.12 19.38 -19.07
C THR A 242 -0.14 17.99 -18.43
N ILE A 243 -0.78 17.90 -17.26
CA ILE A 243 -1.10 16.63 -16.58
C ILE A 243 -2.30 16.03 -17.33
N GLU A 244 -2.07 14.94 -18.06
CA GLU A 244 -3.13 14.06 -18.55
C GLU A 244 -3.40 12.96 -17.50
N ASP A 245 -4.68 12.64 -17.31
CA ASP A 245 -5.25 11.68 -16.37
C ASP A 245 -4.50 10.34 -16.30
N GLU A 246 -3.91 10.02 -15.15
CA GLU A 246 -3.44 8.66 -14.84
C GLU A 246 -4.60 7.80 -14.33
N SER A 247 -5.45 7.39 -15.26
CA SER A 247 -6.24 6.17 -15.15
C SER A 247 -6.02 5.31 -16.39
N ALA A 248 -4.84 4.72 -16.53
CA ALA A 248 -4.63 3.61 -17.45
C ALA A 248 -3.36 2.86 -17.04
N TYR A 249 -3.55 1.62 -16.57
CA TYR A 249 -2.51 0.61 -16.70
C TYR A 249 -2.01 0.64 -18.14
N THR A 250 -0.72 0.89 -18.35
CA THR A 250 -0.10 0.85 -19.67
C THR A 250 -0.24 -0.57 -20.21
N VAL A 251 -1.26 -0.81 -21.02
CA VAL A 251 -1.26 -1.91 -21.98
C VAL A 251 0.01 -1.71 -22.79
N VAL A 252 0.89 -2.72 -22.83
CA VAL A 252 2.13 -2.68 -23.59
C VAL A 252 1.77 -2.59 -25.08
N ASP A 253 1.56 -1.36 -25.56
CA ASP A 253 1.13 -1.07 -26.94
C ASP A 253 2.30 -1.19 -27.92
N LYS A 254 3.54 -1.21 -27.41
CA LYS A 254 4.75 -1.33 -28.22
C LYS A 254 5.15 -2.79 -28.42
N ASN A 255 5.36 -3.19 -29.67
CA ASN A 255 5.89 -4.48 -30.09
C ASN A 255 6.82 -4.33 -31.30
N ILE A 256 7.43 -5.44 -31.74
CA ILE A 256 8.39 -5.43 -32.86
C ILE A 256 7.79 -4.91 -34.18
N ASN A 257 6.49 -5.02 -34.39
CA ASN A 257 5.84 -4.60 -35.64
C ASN A 257 5.47 -3.11 -35.68
N ASN A 258 5.46 -2.41 -34.53
CA ASN A 258 5.04 -1.02 -34.45
C ASN A 258 6.06 -0.08 -33.78
N THR A 259 7.17 -0.63 -33.31
CA THR A 259 8.27 0.15 -32.73
C THR A 259 9.45 0.12 -33.70
N SER A 260 9.93 1.28 -34.13
CA SER A 260 11.12 1.37 -34.97
C SER A 260 12.33 0.83 -34.21
N HIS A 261 13.05 -0.10 -34.83
CA HIS A 261 14.19 -0.77 -34.23
C HIS A 261 15.22 -1.14 -35.30
N GLN A 262 16.48 -1.31 -34.87
CA GLN A 262 17.60 -1.74 -35.69
C GLN A 262 18.39 -2.80 -34.91
N TYR A 263 18.25 -4.06 -35.32
CA TYR A 263 18.98 -5.18 -34.70
C TYR A 263 20.02 -5.75 -35.66
N SER A 264 21.23 -5.94 -35.16
CA SER A 264 22.37 -6.41 -35.93
C SER A 264 22.88 -7.72 -35.36
N LEU A 265 23.00 -8.73 -36.21
CA LEU A 265 23.64 -10.00 -35.90
C LEU A 265 25.15 -9.88 -36.11
N VAL A 266 25.94 -10.28 -35.11
CA VAL A 266 27.39 -10.09 -35.08
C VAL A 266 28.08 -11.45 -34.94
N GLU A 267 28.43 -12.07 -36.08
CA GLU A 267 28.86 -13.46 -36.15
C GLU A 267 30.37 -13.67 -36.36
N THR A 268 31.06 -12.71 -36.98
CA THR A 268 32.48 -12.87 -37.30
C THR A 268 33.37 -12.28 -36.21
N PRO A 269 34.57 -12.84 -35.97
CA PRO A 269 35.51 -12.28 -35.01
C PRO A 269 35.82 -10.79 -35.26
N GLU A 270 35.91 -10.37 -36.52
CA GLU A 270 36.15 -8.97 -36.88
C GLU A 270 34.96 -8.08 -36.50
N ALA A 271 33.73 -8.54 -36.76
CA ALA A 271 32.53 -7.80 -36.40
C ALA A 271 32.35 -7.71 -34.87
N ILE A 272 32.71 -8.76 -34.15
CA ILE A 272 32.73 -8.77 -32.67
C ILE A 272 33.74 -7.73 -32.17
N ALA A 273 34.95 -7.70 -32.72
CA ALA A 273 35.97 -6.72 -32.34
C ALA A 273 35.52 -5.27 -32.61
N ASP A 274 34.88 -5.01 -33.75
CA ASP A 274 34.35 -3.69 -34.10
C ASP A 274 33.21 -3.28 -33.15
N LEU A 275 32.31 -4.21 -32.80
CA LEU A 275 31.27 -3.97 -31.82
C LEU A 275 31.86 -3.63 -30.45
N LEU A 276 32.81 -4.43 -29.95
CA LEU A 276 33.42 -4.21 -28.64
C LEU A 276 34.15 -2.87 -28.57
N LYS A 277 34.79 -2.45 -29.67
CA LYS A 277 35.42 -1.12 -29.76
C LYS A 277 34.38 0.00 -29.68
N MET A 278 33.24 -0.15 -30.35
CA MET A 278 32.14 0.81 -30.27
C MET A 278 31.58 0.88 -28.84
N LEU A 279 31.33 -0.27 -28.21
CA LEU A 279 30.84 -0.36 -26.84
C LEU A 279 31.81 0.26 -25.82
N ALA A 280 33.12 0.14 -26.06
CA ALA A 280 34.15 0.70 -25.17
C ALA A 280 34.09 2.24 -25.04
N ASP A 281 33.52 2.96 -26.01
CA ASP A 281 33.36 4.41 -25.93
C ASP A 281 32.19 4.85 -25.03
N HIS A 282 31.36 3.91 -24.57
CA HIS A 282 30.22 4.17 -23.70
C HIS A 282 30.50 3.79 -22.24
N THR A 283 29.98 4.58 -21.30
CA THR A 283 30.04 4.28 -19.87
C THR A 283 28.91 3.34 -19.44
N GLU A 284 27.71 3.52 -20.00
CA GLU A 284 26.52 2.73 -19.70
C GLU A 284 26.19 1.80 -20.86
N ILE A 285 26.07 0.51 -20.59
CA ILE A 285 25.84 -0.53 -21.60
C ILE A 285 24.73 -1.46 -21.11
N CYS A 286 23.68 -1.59 -21.91
CA CYS A 286 22.65 -2.60 -21.69
C CYS A 286 23.16 -3.98 -22.11
N PHE A 287 22.92 -4.97 -21.27
CA PHE A 287 23.44 -6.34 -21.40
C PHE A 287 22.41 -7.37 -20.98
N ASP A 288 22.34 -8.46 -21.75
CA ASP A 288 21.46 -9.61 -21.50
C ASP A 288 22.07 -10.89 -22.12
N THR A 289 21.75 -12.04 -21.52
CA THR A 289 22.17 -13.36 -22.01
C THR A 289 20.99 -14.20 -22.45
N GLU A 290 21.11 -14.81 -23.63
CA GLU A 290 20.16 -15.81 -24.10
C GLU A 290 20.67 -17.20 -23.74
N THR A 291 19.79 -18.05 -23.21
CA THR A 291 20.17 -19.34 -22.62
C THR A 291 19.18 -20.44 -22.90
N THR A 292 19.62 -21.69 -22.73
CA THR A 292 18.77 -22.88 -22.95
C THR A 292 17.80 -23.19 -21.80
N ASN A 293 17.94 -22.53 -20.64
CA ASN A 293 17.17 -22.85 -19.44
C ASN A 293 16.96 -21.63 -18.55
N ILE A 294 15.85 -21.57 -17.80
CA ILE A 294 15.57 -20.53 -16.81
C ILE A 294 16.35 -20.70 -15.49
N ASP A 295 16.96 -21.86 -15.24
CA ASP A 295 17.88 -22.09 -14.10
C ASP A 295 19.33 -21.94 -14.57
N ALA A 296 20.03 -20.94 -14.04
CA ALA A 296 21.40 -20.60 -14.41
C ALA A 296 22.40 -21.75 -14.16
N ASN A 297 22.09 -22.73 -13.30
CA ASN A 297 22.96 -23.89 -13.05
C ASN A 297 22.80 -25.00 -14.09
N LEU A 298 21.70 -24.98 -14.85
CA LEU A 298 21.37 -25.96 -15.88
C LEU A 298 21.44 -25.35 -17.29
N ALA A 299 21.68 -24.04 -17.39
CA ALA A 299 21.69 -23.28 -18.61
C ALA A 299 23.02 -23.39 -19.36
N GLU A 300 22.93 -23.50 -20.68
CA GLU A 300 24.03 -23.24 -21.61
C GLU A 300 23.81 -21.88 -22.27
N LEU A 301 24.90 -21.15 -22.51
CA LEU A 301 24.89 -19.85 -23.17
C LEU A 301 24.61 -20.01 -24.67
N VAL A 302 23.58 -19.32 -25.16
CA VAL A 302 23.14 -19.30 -26.57
C VAL A 302 23.56 -18.00 -27.26
N GLY A 303 23.65 -16.90 -26.53
CA GLY A 303 24.14 -15.64 -27.08
C GLY A 303 24.23 -14.51 -26.07
N LEU A 304 24.83 -13.42 -26.52
CA LEU A 304 24.97 -12.17 -25.77
C LEU A 304 24.29 -11.04 -26.53
N SER A 305 23.50 -10.26 -25.82
CA SER A 305 22.80 -9.09 -26.35
C SER A 305 23.37 -7.82 -25.74
N PHE A 306 23.61 -6.81 -26.59
CA PHE A 306 24.11 -5.50 -26.16
C PHE A 306 23.30 -4.35 -26.77
N SER A 307 23.16 -3.27 -26.03
CA SER A 307 22.61 -2.01 -26.54
C SER A 307 23.16 -0.81 -25.78
N VAL A 308 23.40 0.30 -26.49
CA VAL A 308 23.81 1.60 -25.91
C VAL A 308 22.86 2.73 -26.31
N LYS A 309 21.84 2.43 -27.14
CA LYS A 309 20.88 3.40 -27.66
C LYS A 309 19.49 2.79 -27.75
N PRO A 310 18.43 3.54 -27.41
CA PRO A 310 17.05 3.08 -27.57
C PRO A 310 16.75 2.64 -29.00
N GLY A 311 16.18 1.43 -29.15
CA GLY A 311 15.80 0.87 -30.45
C GLY A 311 16.95 0.27 -31.25
N GLU A 312 18.21 0.34 -30.80
CA GLU A 312 19.35 -0.32 -31.44
C GLU A 312 19.79 -1.52 -30.58
N GLY A 313 20.15 -2.65 -31.22
CA GLY A 313 20.58 -3.85 -30.50
C GLY A 313 21.56 -4.69 -31.32
N TYR A 314 22.48 -5.34 -30.62
CA TYR A 314 23.52 -6.19 -31.20
C TYR A 314 23.49 -7.55 -30.54
N TYR A 315 23.45 -8.61 -31.34
CA TYR A 315 23.41 -9.98 -30.86
C TYR A 315 24.64 -10.76 -31.33
N ILE A 316 25.38 -11.34 -30.39
CA ILE A 316 26.51 -12.23 -30.65
C ILE A 316 26.06 -13.68 -30.37
N PRO A 317 25.90 -14.54 -31.39
CA PRO A 317 25.53 -15.93 -31.17
C PRO A 317 26.70 -16.71 -30.54
N CYS A 318 26.40 -17.46 -29.48
CA CYS A 318 27.34 -18.38 -28.84
C CYS A 318 27.00 -19.82 -29.28
N PRO A 319 27.90 -20.50 -30.01
CA PRO A 319 27.65 -21.87 -30.45
C PRO A 319 27.65 -22.85 -29.27
N ALA A 320 26.92 -23.96 -29.40
CA ALA A 320 26.88 -25.02 -28.39
C ALA A 320 28.26 -25.63 -28.08
N GLU A 321 29.21 -25.51 -29.01
CA GLU A 321 30.57 -25.97 -28.78
C GLU A 321 31.33 -25.05 -27.81
N ARG A 322 31.60 -25.57 -26.61
CA ARG A 322 32.16 -24.82 -25.48
C ARG A 322 33.43 -24.05 -25.83
N ALA A 323 34.38 -24.67 -26.54
CA ALA A 323 35.64 -24.03 -26.89
C ALA A 323 35.45 -22.80 -27.81
N ALA A 324 34.45 -22.83 -28.70
CA ALA A 324 34.14 -21.71 -29.57
C ALA A 324 33.46 -20.58 -28.80
N THR A 325 32.55 -20.90 -27.87
CA THR A 325 31.95 -19.90 -26.97
C THR A 325 32.98 -19.27 -26.03
N ASP A 326 33.89 -20.05 -25.46
CA ASP A 326 34.98 -19.53 -24.63
C ASP A 326 35.88 -18.57 -25.43
N ALA A 327 36.11 -18.82 -26.72
CA ALA A 327 36.87 -17.91 -27.60
C ALA A 327 36.16 -16.59 -27.88
N ILE A 328 34.82 -16.58 -27.98
CA ILE A 328 34.01 -15.36 -28.11
C ILE A 328 34.06 -14.57 -26.80
N LEU A 329 33.87 -15.24 -25.67
CA LEU A 329 33.92 -14.63 -24.34
C LEU A 329 35.28 -14.04 -24.02
N LEU A 330 36.37 -14.70 -24.46
CA LEU A 330 37.73 -14.17 -24.32
C LEU A 330 37.92 -12.85 -25.07
N GLN A 331 37.27 -12.67 -26.23
CA GLN A 331 37.29 -11.39 -26.95
C GLN A 331 36.55 -10.30 -26.19
N CYS A 332 35.43 -10.64 -25.53
CA CYS A 332 34.62 -9.70 -24.74
C CYS A 332 35.28 -9.32 -23.40
N LYS A 333 36.23 -10.14 -22.91
CA LYS A 333 36.87 -9.98 -21.60
C LYS A 333 37.42 -8.58 -21.31
N PRO A 334 38.13 -7.88 -22.22
CA PRO A 334 38.63 -6.54 -21.95
C PRO A 334 37.53 -5.53 -21.62
N LEU A 335 36.34 -5.69 -22.22
CA LEU A 335 35.19 -4.83 -21.94
C LEU A 335 34.56 -5.20 -20.59
N PHE A 336 34.40 -6.49 -20.29
CA PHE A 336 33.85 -6.97 -19.01
C PHE A 336 34.74 -6.67 -17.79
N ASP A 337 36.06 -6.66 -17.98
CA ASP A 337 37.04 -6.33 -16.94
C ASP A 337 37.19 -4.81 -16.71
N ASP A 338 36.57 -3.95 -17.55
CA ASP A 338 36.64 -2.49 -17.40
C ASP A 338 35.73 -1.99 -16.27
N GLU A 339 36.34 -1.64 -15.14
CA GLU A 339 35.66 -1.12 -13.94
C GLU A 339 34.99 0.24 -14.15
N SER A 340 35.34 0.98 -15.23
CA SER A 340 34.69 2.25 -15.54
C SER A 340 33.28 2.09 -16.11
N LYS A 341 32.89 0.87 -16.50
CA LYS A 341 31.59 0.58 -17.11
C LYS A 341 30.49 0.42 -16.08
N THR A 342 29.27 0.73 -16.49
CA THR A 342 28.02 0.41 -15.79
C THR A 342 27.16 -0.49 -16.69
N TRP A 343 26.90 -1.69 -16.20
CA TRP A 343 26.13 -2.73 -16.88
C TRP A 343 24.68 -2.66 -16.45
N ILE A 344 23.81 -2.35 -17.41
CA ILE A 344 22.37 -2.19 -17.20
C ILE A 344 21.68 -3.43 -17.73
N GLY A 345 20.75 -4.00 -16.98
CA GLY A 345 19.98 -5.15 -17.44
C GLY A 345 18.75 -5.39 -16.58
N GLN A 346 18.00 -6.45 -16.88
CA GLN A 346 16.81 -6.82 -16.14
C GLN A 346 17.01 -8.23 -15.59
N ASN A 347 17.02 -8.39 -14.25
CA ASN A 347 17.40 -9.65 -13.59
C ASN A 347 18.87 -10.05 -13.84
N LEU A 348 19.79 -9.07 -13.82
CA LEU A 348 21.22 -9.22 -14.10
C LEU A 348 21.91 -10.32 -13.28
N LYS A 349 21.40 -10.61 -12.08
CA LYS A 349 21.92 -11.70 -11.25
C LYS A 349 21.93 -13.04 -12.02
N TYR A 350 20.92 -13.30 -12.85
CA TYR A 350 20.86 -14.50 -13.66
C TYR A 350 22.01 -14.54 -14.67
N ASP A 351 22.17 -13.48 -15.45
CA ASP A 351 23.21 -13.37 -16.49
C ASP A 351 24.63 -13.52 -15.92
N LEU A 352 24.88 -12.86 -14.78
CA LEU A 352 26.17 -12.96 -14.08
C LEU A 352 26.46 -14.38 -13.60
N LEU A 353 25.44 -15.13 -13.16
CA LEU A 353 25.61 -16.53 -12.77
C LEU A 353 25.92 -17.43 -13.96
N VAL A 354 25.26 -17.21 -15.10
CA VAL A 354 25.53 -17.95 -16.34
C VAL A 354 26.96 -17.71 -16.80
N LEU A 355 27.40 -16.44 -16.89
CA LEU A 355 28.77 -16.10 -17.28
C LEU A 355 29.84 -16.70 -16.36
N LYS A 356 29.53 -16.84 -15.07
CA LYS A 356 30.45 -17.45 -14.10
C LYS A 356 30.77 -18.91 -14.41
N TRP A 357 29.83 -19.68 -14.98
CA TRP A 357 30.10 -21.03 -15.47
C TRP A 357 31.06 -21.08 -16.66
N TYR A 358 31.23 -19.94 -17.34
CA TYR A 358 32.20 -19.71 -18.40
C TYR A 358 33.48 -19.02 -17.92
N ASN A 359 33.70 -18.93 -16.60
CA ASN A 359 34.83 -18.23 -15.98
C ASN A 359 34.94 -16.75 -16.38
N VAL A 360 33.82 -16.11 -16.68
CA VAL A 360 33.72 -14.67 -16.95
C VAL A 360 33.09 -14.00 -15.74
N ASP A 361 33.77 -12.96 -15.24
CA ASP A 361 33.22 -12.03 -14.25
C ASP A 361 33.10 -10.66 -14.92
N ILE A 362 32.02 -9.94 -14.62
CA ILE A 362 31.87 -8.53 -14.97
C ILE A 362 32.34 -7.69 -13.76
N LYS A 363 33.24 -6.71 -13.98
CA LYS A 363 33.87 -5.92 -12.91
C LYS A 363 33.30 -4.52 -12.72
N GLY A 364 32.70 -3.94 -13.76
CA GLY A 364 32.04 -2.64 -13.69
C GLY A 364 30.84 -2.60 -12.73
N ASN A 365 30.29 -1.41 -12.54
CA ASN A 365 29.05 -1.22 -11.79
C ASN A 365 27.89 -1.96 -12.46
N THR A 366 26.83 -2.27 -11.69
CA THR A 366 25.62 -2.90 -12.21
C THR A 366 24.38 -2.09 -11.85
N PHE A 367 23.41 -2.05 -12.74
CA PHE A 367 22.12 -1.43 -12.52
C PHE A 367 21.01 -2.37 -13.03
N ASP A 368 20.28 -2.97 -12.08
CA ASP A 368 19.21 -3.90 -12.39
C ASP A 368 17.86 -3.18 -12.39
N THR A 369 17.24 -3.08 -13.57
CA THR A 369 15.94 -2.41 -13.76
C THR A 369 14.82 -3.08 -12.98
N MET A 370 14.92 -4.39 -12.72
CA MET A 370 13.96 -5.14 -11.91
C MET A 370 14.00 -4.72 -10.44
N LEU A 371 15.20 -4.42 -9.92
CA LEU A 371 15.37 -3.89 -8.56
C LEU A 371 15.00 -2.40 -8.50
N ALA A 372 15.35 -1.63 -9.53
CA ALA A 372 14.96 -0.22 -9.62
C ALA A 372 13.43 -0.08 -9.59
N HIS A 373 12.71 -0.88 -10.37
CA HIS A 373 11.24 -0.91 -10.33
C HIS A 373 10.71 -1.25 -8.93
N TYR A 374 11.27 -2.27 -8.27
CA TYR A 374 10.85 -2.64 -6.91
C TYR A 374 11.03 -1.52 -5.88
N VAL A 375 12.08 -0.71 -5.99
CA VAL A 375 12.31 0.43 -5.08
C VAL A 375 11.35 1.59 -5.36
N ILE A 376 10.99 1.81 -6.63
CA ILE A 376 10.07 2.89 -7.04
C ILE A 376 8.61 2.51 -6.72
N GLU A 377 8.23 1.27 -6.99
CA GLU A 377 6.85 0.79 -6.89
C GLU A 377 6.81 -0.64 -6.30
N PRO A 378 7.00 -0.80 -4.98
CA PRO A 378 7.10 -2.11 -4.34
C PRO A 378 5.81 -2.93 -4.40
N ASP A 379 4.66 -2.26 -4.50
CA ASP A 379 3.32 -2.87 -4.59
C ASP A 379 2.83 -3.04 -6.05
N GLY A 380 3.62 -2.62 -7.03
CA GLY A 380 3.31 -2.76 -8.45
C GLY A 380 3.24 -4.23 -8.86
N LYS A 381 2.11 -4.66 -9.45
CA LYS A 381 2.01 -6.00 -10.05
C LYS A 381 2.80 -6.01 -11.36
N ARG A 382 3.79 -6.90 -11.46
CA ARG A 382 4.59 -7.17 -12.67
C ARG A 382 3.78 -7.76 -13.82
#